data_AF-A0A7K0P3Z2-F1
#
_entry.id   AF-A0A7K0P3Z2-F1
#
_cell.length_a   1.000
_cell.length_b   1.000
_cell.length_c   1.000
_cell.angle_alpha   90.00
_cell.angle_beta   90.00
_cell.angle_gamma   90.00
#
_symmetry.space_group_name_H-M   'P 1'
#
loop_
_entity.id
_entity.type
_entity.pdbx_description
1 polymer ?
#
loop_
_entity_poly.entity_id
_entity_poly.type
_entity_poly.pdbx_seq_one_letter_code
_entity_poly.pdbx_strand_id
1 'polypeptide(L)'
;MGEKNTIPNASGTAIGTGYSNTTAMVENCKSDDAGSLARNYRGGGQTDWSVPSLLELRALANSPIATSIGGIAYQSHYWTSSQMDGSDSKKDARYFVMNSDSDGKYTAKKLTNGVRPVRAF
;
A
#
# COMPACT_ATOMS: atom_id res chain seq x y z
N MET A 1 -11.96 25.49 0.79
CA MET A 1 -11.30 24.55 1.71
C MET A 1 -11.66 23.16 1.18
N GLY A 2 -10.73 22.49 0.48
CA GLY A 2 -11.05 21.22 -0.19
C GLY A 2 -11.21 20.11 0.83
N GLU A 3 -12.27 19.31 0.73
CA GLU A 3 -12.51 18.19 1.62
C GLU A 3 -11.34 17.21 1.59
N LYS A 4 -10.89 16.78 2.77
CA LYS A 4 -9.84 15.79 2.95
C LYS A 4 -10.37 14.45 2.44
N ASN A 5 -9.63 13.77 1.56
CA ASN A 5 -10.04 12.47 1.05
C ASN A 5 -9.35 11.35 1.84
N THR A 6 -9.50 11.37 3.17
CA THR A 6 -8.88 10.42 4.11
C THR A 6 -9.85 9.31 4.50
N ILE A 7 -9.37 8.07 4.57
CA ILE A 7 -10.11 6.90 5.02
C ILE A 7 -9.82 6.71 6.53
N PRO A 8 -10.84 6.60 7.39
CA PRO A 8 -10.62 6.32 8.81
C PRO A 8 -9.82 5.02 9.00
N ASN A 9 -8.92 4.99 9.99
CA ASN A 9 -8.12 3.80 10.36
C ASN A 9 -7.16 3.25 9.27
N ALA A 10 -6.86 4.03 8.22
CA ALA A 10 -5.92 3.64 7.16
C ALA A 10 -4.58 4.39 7.23
N SER A 11 -4.16 4.88 8.39
CA SER A 11 -2.92 5.66 8.56
C SER A 11 -1.76 4.88 9.20
N GLY A 12 -1.97 3.62 9.57
CA GLY A 12 -0.94 2.79 10.20
C GLY A 12 0.27 2.58 9.28
N THR A 13 1.48 2.84 9.78
CA THR A 13 2.73 2.68 9.02
C THR A 13 3.56 1.48 9.48
N ALA A 14 3.31 0.99 10.69
CA ALA A 14 4.11 -0.05 11.32
C ALA A 14 3.93 -1.43 10.66
N ILE A 15 4.88 -2.33 10.90
CA ILE A 15 4.73 -3.74 10.54
C ILE A 15 3.51 -4.32 11.27
N GLY A 16 2.67 -5.06 10.55
CA GLY A 16 1.42 -5.65 11.03
C GLY A 16 0.18 -4.77 10.80
N THR A 17 0.33 -3.52 10.36
CA THR A 17 -0.81 -2.60 10.16
C THR A 17 -1.40 -2.64 8.75
N GLY A 18 -0.74 -3.32 7.80
CA GLY A 18 -1.22 -3.35 6.41
C GLY A 18 -2.59 -3.98 6.26
N TYR A 19 -2.86 -5.03 7.04
CA TYR A 19 -4.14 -5.74 7.03
C TYR A 19 -5.31 -4.87 7.52
N SER A 20 -5.15 -4.20 8.66
CA SER A 20 -6.21 -3.33 9.20
C SER A 20 -6.47 -2.14 8.29
N ASN A 21 -5.42 -1.51 7.75
CA ASN A 21 -5.57 -0.41 6.80
C ASN A 21 -6.32 -0.87 5.54
N THR A 22 -5.95 -2.03 4.98
CA THR A 22 -6.59 -2.57 3.77
C THR A 22 -8.05 -2.90 4.03
N THR A 23 -8.38 -3.41 5.21
CA THR A 23 -9.77 -3.66 5.62
C THR A 23 -10.56 -2.36 5.61
N ALA A 24 -10.03 -1.29 6.24
CA ALA A 24 -10.66 0.02 6.19
C ALA A 24 -10.80 0.57 4.76
N MET A 25 -9.80 0.35 3.88
CA MET A 25 -9.90 0.75 2.47
C MET A 25 -11.06 0.05 1.77
N VAL A 26 -11.15 -1.28 1.86
CA VAL A 26 -12.21 -2.08 1.23
C VAL A 26 -13.61 -1.71 1.74
N GLU A 27 -13.73 -1.33 3.01
CA GLU A 27 -15.00 -0.90 3.60
C GLU A 27 -15.45 0.51 3.17
N ASN A 28 -14.51 1.39 2.83
CA ASN A 28 -14.78 2.81 2.58
C ASN A 28 -14.59 3.24 1.12
N CYS A 29 -14.00 2.40 0.27
CA CYS A 29 -13.74 2.67 -1.13
C CYS A 29 -14.60 1.80 -2.05
N LYS A 30 -14.74 2.24 -3.31
CA LYS A 30 -15.45 1.50 -4.36
C LYS A 30 -14.54 0.44 -4.98
N SER A 31 -15.14 -0.49 -5.72
CA SER A 31 -14.43 -1.44 -6.57
C SER A 31 -13.33 -0.76 -7.41
N ASP A 32 -12.21 -1.45 -7.58
CA ASP A 32 -11.01 -1.06 -8.35
C ASP A 32 -9.96 -0.20 -7.61
N ASP A 33 -10.11 0.03 -6.30
CA ASP A 33 -9.03 0.58 -5.47
C ASP A 33 -7.93 -0.47 -5.15
N ALA A 34 -6.78 -0.01 -4.64
CA ALA A 34 -5.65 -0.87 -4.31
C ALA A 34 -5.97 -1.95 -3.25
N GLY A 35 -6.80 -1.62 -2.26
CA GLY A 35 -7.29 -2.54 -1.25
C GLY A 35 -8.20 -3.60 -1.84
N SER A 36 -9.11 -3.21 -2.74
CA SER A 36 -9.95 -4.13 -3.50
C SER A 36 -9.12 -5.06 -4.40
N LEU A 37 -8.10 -4.54 -5.08
CA LEU A 37 -7.16 -5.34 -5.89
C LEU A 37 -6.40 -6.37 -5.05
N ALA A 38 -5.89 -5.97 -3.87
CA ALA A 38 -5.24 -6.90 -2.97
C ALA A 38 -6.21 -7.97 -2.45
N ARG A 39 -7.42 -7.57 -2.03
CA ARG A 39 -8.43 -8.49 -1.49
C ARG A 39 -8.96 -9.46 -2.55
N ASN A 40 -8.93 -9.11 -3.82
CA ASN A 40 -9.33 -9.98 -4.94
C ASN A 40 -8.20 -10.88 -5.46
N TYR A 41 -6.96 -10.64 -5.04
CA TYR A 41 -5.85 -11.53 -5.38
C TYR A 41 -6.06 -12.92 -4.74
N ARG A 42 -5.76 -13.97 -5.50
CA ARG A 42 -5.96 -15.38 -5.10
C ARG A 42 -4.68 -16.20 -5.18
N GLY A 43 -3.52 -15.54 -5.03
CA GLY A 43 -2.24 -16.23 -4.97
C GLY A 43 -2.28 -17.34 -3.91
N GLY A 44 -1.79 -18.53 -4.25
CA GLY A 44 -1.77 -19.68 -3.35
C GLY A 44 -3.13 -20.12 -2.80
N GLY A 45 -4.25 -19.71 -3.42
CA GLY A 45 -5.62 -20.06 -2.99
C GLY A 45 -6.13 -19.28 -1.76
N GLN A 46 -5.45 -18.22 -1.36
CA GLN A 46 -5.75 -17.48 -0.12
C GLN A 46 -6.60 -16.22 -0.39
N THR A 47 -7.28 -15.71 0.63
CA THR A 47 -8.26 -14.61 0.53
C THR A 47 -7.99 -13.43 1.47
N ASP A 48 -7.02 -13.57 2.38
CA ASP A 48 -6.65 -12.64 3.44
C ASP A 48 -5.48 -11.72 3.04
N TRP A 49 -5.31 -11.52 1.73
CA TRP A 49 -4.30 -10.64 1.16
C TRP A 49 -4.57 -9.16 1.48
N SER A 50 -3.50 -8.42 1.77
CA SER A 50 -3.55 -7.00 2.09
C SER A 50 -2.59 -6.16 1.24
N VAL A 51 -2.85 -4.86 1.14
CA VAL A 51 -1.86 -3.89 0.67
C VAL A 51 -0.91 -3.60 1.84
N PRO A 52 0.41 -3.74 1.64
CA PRO A 52 1.38 -3.59 2.71
C PRO A 52 1.37 -2.17 3.28
N SER A 53 1.60 -2.04 4.58
CA SER A 53 1.94 -0.77 5.21
C SER A 53 3.30 -0.28 4.72
N LEU A 54 3.64 0.97 5.04
CA LEU A 54 4.91 1.55 4.67
C LEU A 54 6.12 0.70 5.13
N LEU A 55 6.17 0.32 6.41
CA LEU A 55 7.30 -0.44 6.93
C LEU A 55 7.30 -1.90 6.46
N GLU A 56 6.13 -2.50 6.18
CA GLU A 56 6.06 -3.84 5.57
C GLU A 56 6.66 -3.84 4.17
N LEU A 57 6.29 -2.85 3.34
CA LEU A 57 6.80 -2.75 1.98
C LEU A 57 8.30 -2.44 1.95
N ARG A 58 8.78 -1.61 2.89
CA ARG A 58 10.22 -1.36 3.07
C ARG A 58 10.98 -2.62 3.49
N ALA A 59 10.44 -3.38 4.45
CA ALA A 59 11.05 -4.64 4.88
C ALA A 59 11.13 -5.64 3.73
N LEU A 60 10.08 -5.72 2.91
CA LEU A 60 10.08 -6.49 1.67
C LEU A 60 11.14 -6.00 0.70
N ALA A 61 11.21 -4.70 0.42
CA ALA A 61 12.17 -4.13 -0.53
C ALA A 61 13.63 -4.40 -0.12
N ASN A 62 13.91 -4.38 1.19
CA ASN A 62 15.24 -4.67 1.74
C ASN A 62 15.52 -6.18 1.82
N SER A 63 14.53 -7.04 1.62
CA SER A 63 14.71 -8.48 1.60
C SER A 63 15.34 -8.92 0.27
N PRO A 64 16.41 -9.73 0.29
CA PRO A 64 17.03 -10.26 -0.93
C PRO A 64 16.07 -11.13 -1.77
N ILE A 65 14.93 -11.53 -1.19
CA ILE A 65 13.90 -12.34 -1.85
C ILE A 65 12.98 -11.49 -2.74
N ALA A 66 12.84 -10.18 -2.48
CA ALA A 66 11.93 -9.32 -3.23
C ALA A 66 12.27 -9.21 -4.72
N THR A 67 13.55 -9.09 -5.05
CA THR A 67 14.02 -9.03 -6.44
C THR A 67 14.24 -10.41 -7.05
N SER A 68 14.72 -11.38 -6.27
CA SER A 68 15.09 -12.71 -6.78
C SER A 68 13.92 -13.67 -7.00
N ILE A 69 12.90 -13.64 -6.13
CA ILE A 69 11.71 -14.52 -6.21
C ILE A 69 10.44 -13.68 -6.38
N GLY A 70 10.41 -12.49 -5.81
CA GLY A 70 9.23 -11.64 -5.83
C GLY A 70 8.91 -11.07 -7.22
N GLY A 71 9.83 -11.02 -8.18
CA GLY A 71 9.56 -10.38 -9.47
C GLY A 71 9.24 -8.89 -9.34
N ILE A 72 9.80 -8.24 -8.32
CA ILE A 72 9.63 -6.81 -8.08
C ILE A 72 10.60 -6.06 -8.99
N ALA A 73 10.06 -5.25 -9.91
CA ALA A 73 10.86 -4.53 -10.89
C ALA A 73 11.61 -3.34 -10.26
N TYR A 74 12.83 -3.11 -10.73
CA TYR A 74 13.70 -2.03 -10.30
C TYR A 74 13.05 -0.66 -10.53
N GLN A 75 13.19 0.27 -9.57
CA GLN A 75 12.57 1.62 -9.59
C GLN A 75 11.05 1.66 -9.81
N SER A 76 10.35 0.56 -9.55
CA SER A 76 8.89 0.53 -9.67
C SER A 76 8.20 1.17 -8.47
N HIS A 77 7.07 1.81 -8.75
CA HIS A 77 6.21 2.47 -7.77
C HIS A 77 5.14 1.51 -7.27
N TYR A 78 5.03 1.35 -5.97
CA TYR A 78 4.03 0.49 -5.33
C TYR A 78 3.23 1.27 -4.30
N TRP A 79 1.91 1.09 -4.32
CA TRP A 79 1.04 1.63 -3.29
C TRP A 79 1.33 1.01 -1.93
N THR A 80 1.27 1.82 -0.87
CA THR A 80 1.13 1.34 0.49
C THR A 80 -0.29 1.61 0.98
N SER A 81 -0.73 0.87 2.00
CA SER A 81 -2.02 1.11 2.65
C SER A 81 -2.00 2.26 3.65
N SER A 82 -0.82 2.83 3.92
CA SER A 82 -0.61 3.92 4.88
C SER A 82 -0.91 5.27 4.24
N GLN A 83 -2.07 5.86 4.52
CA GLN A 83 -2.38 7.20 4.03
C GLN A 83 -1.63 8.29 4.81
N MET A 84 -1.75 9.54 4.35
CA MET A 84 -1.30 10.72 5.11
C MET A 84 -2.52 11.51 5.58
N ASP A 85 -2.56 11.84 6.87
CA ASP A 85 -3.62 12.68 7.46
C ASP A 85 -3.27 14.19 7.33
N GLY A 86 -2.82 14.59 6.14
CA GLY A 86 -2.29 15.93 5.87
C GLY A 86 -3.37 16.99 5.59
N SER A 87 -2.96 18.26 5.55
CA SER A 87 -3.81 19.41 5.19
C SER A 87 -3.90 19.66 3.68
N ASP A 88 -3.08 18.96 2.87
CA ASP A 88 -3.04 19.10 1.42
C ASP A 88 -3.64 17.87 0.73
N SER A 89 -4.90 17.99 0.32
CA SER A 89 -5.69 16.99 -0.42
C SER A 89 -4.99 16.38 -1.66
N LYS A 90 -3.88 16.96 -2.14
CA LYS A 90 -3.08 16.44 -3.25
C LYS A 90 -2.06 15.36 -2.82
N LYS A 91 -1.89 15.09 -1.53
CA LYS A 91 -0.84 14.21 -0.97
C LYS A 91 -1.37 13.18 0.03
N ASP A 92 -2.62 12.77 -0.11
CA ASP A 92 -3.31 11.90 0.84
C ASP A 92 -2.95 10.40 0.69
N ALA A 93 -2.12 10.01 -0.29
CA ALA A 93 -1.69 8.63 -0.50
C ALA A 93 -0.17 8.48 -0.36
N ARG A 94 0.29 7.35 0.18
CA ARG A 94 1.72 6.99 0.17
C ARG A 94 2.01 5.86 -0.81
N TYR A 95 3.16 5.96 -1.45
CA TYR A 95 3.73 4.90 -2.27
C TYR A 95 5.20 4.72 -1.91
N PHE A 96 5.76 3.58 -2.29
CA PHE A 96 7.17 3.26 -2.11
C PHE A 96 7.83 3.06 -3.48
N VAL A 97 9.07 3.53 -3.62
CA VAL A 97 9.91 3.26 -4.79
C VAL A 97 10.90 2.16 -4.40
N MET A 98 10.85 1.04 -5.11
CA MET A 98 11.75 -0.08 -4.86
C MET A 98 13.21 0.30 -5.08
N ASN A 99 14.08 -0.13 -4.17
CA ASN A 99 15.51 0.22 -4.13
C ASN A 99 15.77 1.74 -4.06
N SER A 100 14.87 2.50 -3.43
CA SER A 100 15.15 3.88 -3.05
C SER A 100 15.47 3.96 -1.56
N ASP A 101 16.42 4.83 -1.21
CA ASP A 101 16.74 5.15 0.20
C ASP A 101 15.70 6.06 0.85
N SER A 102 14.69 6.50 0.09
CA SER A 102 13.64 7.40 0.59
C SER A 102 12.52 6.63 1.29
N ASP A 103 12.15 7.11 2.48
CA ASP A 103 10.88 6.76 3.11
C ASP A 103 9.72 7.11 2.16
N GLY A 104 8.65 6.32 2.21
CA GLY A 104 7.54 6.36 1.26
C GLY A 104 7.09 7.77 0.90
N LYS A 105 6.91 8.00 -0.40
CA LYS A 105 6.59 9.29 -0.98
C LYS A 105 5.09 9.53 -0.98
N TYR A 106 4.70 10.80 -0.97
CA TYR A 106 3.30 11.22 -0.99
C TYR A 106 2.84 11.59 -2.40
N THR A 107 1.60 11.26 -2.72
CA THR A 107 0.99 11.66 -3.99
C THR A 107 -0.54 11.66 -3.91
N ALA A 108 -1.18 12.06 -5.01
CA ALA A 108 -2.61 12.00 -5.17
C ALA A 108 -3.08 10.55 -5.40
N LYS A 109 -4.24 10.20 -4.84
CA LYS A 109 -4.89 8.88 -4.98
C LYS A 109 -5.26 8.48 -6.42
N LYS A 110 -5.07 9.38 -7.41
CA LYS A 110 -5.44 9.18 -8.83
C LYS A 110 -4.30 8.68 -9.71
N LEU A 111 -3.08 8.54 -9.18
CA LEU A 111 -1.95 8.04 -9.97
C LEU A 111 -2.02 6.52 -10.19
N THR A 112 -1.29 6.05 -11.20
CA THR A 112 -1.15 4.62 -11.48
C THR A 112 0.14 4.09 -10.84
N ASN A 113 0.01 3.39 -9.72
CA ASN A 113 1.10 2.62 -9.10
C ASN A 113 0.71 1.14 -9.00
N GLY A 114 1.71 0.26 -8.92
CA GLY A 114 1.49 -1.17 -8.74
C GLY A 114 0.92 -1.50 -7.36
N VAL A 115 0.18 -2.60 -7.27
CA VAL A 115 -0.25 -3.19 -6.00
C VAL A 115 0.52 -4.47 -5.78
N ARG A 116 1.11 -4.63 -4.60
CA ARG A 116 1.84 -5.85 -4.20
C ARG A 116 1.13 -6.49 -3.01
N PRO A 117 0.21 -7.45 -3.23
CA PRO A 117 -0.49 -8.09 -2.12
C PRO A 117 0.49 -8.84 -1.22
N VAL A 118 0.33 -8.69 0.10
CA VAL A 118 1.12 -9.37 1.13
C VAL A 118 0.20 -10.10 2.11
N ARG A 119 0.77 -11.06 2.84
CA ARG A 119 0.07 -11.79 3.90
C ARG A 119 1.01 -12.04 5.08
N ALA A 120 0.49 -11.89 6.29
CA ALA A 120 1.16 -12.29 7.53
C ALA A 120 0.68 -13.67 7.97
N PHE A 121 1.53 -14.40 8.69
CA PHE A 121 1.30 -15.78 9.15
C PHE A 121 1.62 -15.90 10.63
#